data_AF-A0A5N6T948-F1
#
_entry.id   AF-A0A5N6T948-F1
#
_cell.length_a   1.000
_cell.length_b   1.000
_cell.length_c   1.000
_cell.angle_alpha   90.00
_cell.angle_beta   90.00
_cell.angle_gamma   90.00
#
_symmetry.space_group_name_H-M   'P 1'
#
loop_
_entity.id
_entity.type
_entity.pdbx_description
1 polymer ?
#
loop_
_entity_poly.entity_id
_entity_poly.type
_entity_poly.pdbx_seq_one_letter_code
_entity_poly.pdbx_strand_id
1 'polypeptide(L)'
;MPNKDDYIFNELVGGKGGTDFGDALWSDKPVTEVEAWYGHAWNADFTVLKGLRVHWGDRSSPMVGHPSHESLHTSYSFAPNERVRWMTLNGAPPESEGRCDALKFEADNPFAAGGTGGYERHEIPGNHVFHGFIGRAEGDIDSLGAVFHK
;
A
#
# COMPACT_ATOMS: atom_id res chain seq x y z
N MET A 1 9.17 7.94 -20.10
CA MET A 1 8.75 7.00 -19.04
C MET A 1 9.94 6.79 -18.15
N PRO A 2 9.77 6.77 -16.81
CA PRO A 2 10.87 6.49 -15.91
C PRO A 2 11.47 5.11 -16.17
N ASN A 3 12.77 5.00 -15.97
CA ASN A 3 13.47 3.73 -16.09
C ASN A 3 13.11 2.84 -14.89
N LYS A 4 12.25 1.83 -15.10
CA LYS A 4 11.82 0.93 -14.02
C LYS A 4 12.99 0.18 -13.36
N ASP A 5 14.13 0.07 -14.05
CA ASP A 5 15.34 -0.54 -13.50
C ASP A 5 15.99 0.27 -12.39
N ASP A 6 15.59 1.52 -12.14
CA ASP A 6 16.08 2.33 -11.01
C ASP A 6 15.29 2.06 -9.72
N TYR A 7 14.25 1.21 -9.79
CA TYR A 7 13.30 1.00 -8.70
C TYR A 7 13.21 -0.48 -8.29
N ILE A 8 12.88 -0.68 -7.02
CA ILE A 8 12.56 -1.96 -6.40
C ILE A 8 11.05 -2.07 -6.36
N PHE A 9 10.50 -2.99 -7.15
CA PHE A 9 9.10 -3.39 -7.10
C PHE A 9 9.02 -4.63 -6.23
N ASN A 10 8.57 -4.47 -4.99
CA ASN A 10 8.46 -5.58 -4.06
C ASN A 10 7.36 -6.57 -4.46
N GLU A 11 7.44 -7.78 -3.92
CA GLU A 11 6.47 -8.84 -4.15
C GLU A 11 5.07 -8.44 -3.64
N LEU A 12 4.04 -8.96 -4.29
CA LEU A 12 2.67 -8.70 -3.86
C LEU A 12 2.33 -9.51 -2.61
N VAL A 13 1.81 -8.83 -1.59
CA VAL A 13 1.39 -9.38 -0.30
C VAL A 13 -0.13 -9.31 -0.20
N GLY A 14 -0.78 -10.46 -0.11
CA GLY A 14 -2.24 -10.63 -0.12
C GLY A 14 -2.68 -11.71 -1.10
N GLY A 15 -3.98 -11.83 -1.36
CA GLY A 15 -4.54 -12.85 -2.24
C GLY A 15 -4.52 -12.50 -3.74
N LYS A 16 -4.97 -13.45 -4.56
CA LYS A 16 -4.99 -13.36 -6.04
C LYS A 16 -6.21 -12.62 -6.62
N GLY A 17 -7.13 -12.19 -5.76
CA GLY A 17 -8.36 -11.50 -6.15
C GLY A 17 -8.11 -10.14 -6.82
N GLY A 18 -9.21 -9.45 -7.12
CA GLY A 18 -9.19 -8.10 -7.66
C GLY A 18 -8.58 -7.96 -9.06
N THR A 19 -8.47 -6.72 -9.51
CA THR A 19 -7.84 -6.35 -10.79
C THR A 19 -6.52 -5.63 -10.53
N ASP A 20 -5.50 -5.93 -11.34
CA ASP A 20 -4.23 -5.21 -11.33
C ASP A 20 -4.46 -3.73 -11.67
N PHE A 21 -4.03 -2.83 -10.78
CA PHE A 21 -4.15 -1.38 -11.00
C PHE A 21 -2.93 -0.78 -11.72
N GLY A 22 -1.98 -1.60 -12.14
CA GLY A 22 -0.79 -1.21 -12.90
C GLY A 22 0.00 -0.11 -12.19
N ASP A 23 0.31 0.95 -12.93
CA ASP A 23 1.09 2.08 -12.42
C ASP A 23 0.23 3.15 -11.70
N ALA A 24 -1.04 2.86 -11.36
CA ALA A 24 -1.96 3.86 -10.82
C ALA A 24 -1.52 4.46 -9.46
N LEU A 25 -0.85 3.66 -8.61
CA LEU A 25 -0.35 4.07 -7.30
C LEU A 25 1.17 4.25 -7.26
N TRP A 26 1.86 4.36 -8.38
CA TRP A 26 3.32 4.56 -8.41
C TRP A 26 3.74 5.68 -9.38
N SER A 27 4.80 6.42 -9.04
CA SER A 27 5.41 7.44 -9.90
C SER A 27 6.91 7.57 -9.62
N ASP A 28 7.65 8.09 -10.59
CA ASP A 28 9.05 8.52 -10.46
C ASP A 28 9.28 9.71 -9.52
N LYS A 29 8.21 10.36 -9.04
CA LYS A 29 8.27 11.33 -7.95
C LYS A 29 8.16 10.59 -6.59
N PRO A 30 8.89 11.00 -5.55
CA PRO A 30 8.70 10.47 -4.20
C PRO A 30 7.29 10.76 -3.67
N VAL A 31 6.78 9.86 -2.84
CA VAL A 31 5.50 10.02 -2.15
C VAL A 31 5.61 11.14 -1.13
N THR A 32 4.61 12.02 -1.12
CA THR A 32 4.45 13.08 -0.12
C THR A 32 3.32 12.80 0.85
N GLU A 33 2.33 11.97 0.47
CA GLU A 33 1.30 11.50 1.39
C GLU A 33 0.77 10.12 0.98
N VAL A 34 0.47 9.28 1.98
CA VAL A 34 -0.33 8.07 1.83
C VAL A 34 -1.61 8.23 2.62
N GLU A 35 -2.75 8.07 1.97
CA GLU A 35 -4.06 7.92 2.60
C GLU A 35 -4.46 6.44 2.55
N ALA A 36 -4.89 5.89 3.68
CA ALA A 36 -5.32 4.51 3.80
C ALA A 36 -6.68 4.41 4.49
N TRP A 37 -7.58 3.66 3.85
CA TRP A 37 -8.86 3.27 4.41
C TRP A 37 -8.82 1.81 4.81
N TYR A 38 -9.38 1.48 5.97
CA TYR A 38 -9.42 0.12 6.48
C TYR A 38 -10.68 -0.14 7.30
N GLY A 39 -11.10 -1.40 7.35
CA GLY A 39 -12.35 -1.79 7.97
C GLY A 39 -12.73 -3.22 7.63
N HIS A 40 -13.98 -3.60 7.90
CA HIS A 40 -14.46 -4.95 7.65
C HIS A 40 -14.31 -5.34 6.16
N ALA A 41 -13.66 -6.48 5.94
CA ALA A 41 -13.53 -7.11 4.64
C ALA A 41 -14.90 -7.41 4.04
N TRP A 42 -14.98 -7.42 2.71
CA TRP A 42 -16.22 -7.81 2.07
C TRP A 42 -16.52 -9.28 2.37
N ASN A 43 -17.69 -9.56 2.94
CA ASN A 43 -18.21 -10.90 3.24
C ASN A 43 -17.34 -11.70 4.24
N ALA A 44 -16.54 -11.04 5.07
CA ALA A 44 -15.77 -11.69 6.12
C ALA A 44 -15.64 -10.80 7.37
N ASP A 45 -15.50 -11.42 8.54
CA ASP A 45 -15.39 -10.73 9.83
C ASP A 45 -13.92 -10.49 10.22
N PHE A 46 -13.17 -9.85 9.31
CA PHE A 46 -11.79 -9.44 9.54
C PHE A 46 -11.59 -8.00 9.07
N THR A 47 -10.65 -7.28 9.68
CA THR A 47 -10.28 -5.93 9.24
C THR A 47 -9.18 -6.02 8.19
N VAL A 48 -9.36 -5.34 7.06
CA VAL A 48 -8.41 -5.33 5.93
C VAL A 48 -8.24 -3.90 5.38
N LEU A 49 -7.26 -3.71 4.50
CA LEU A 49 -7.16 -2.49 3.71
C LEU A 49 -8.31 -2.44 2.69
N LYS A 50 -9.07 -1.34 2.72
CA LYS A 50 -10.26 -1.11 1.89
C LYS A 50 -9.96 -0.21 0.69
N GLY A 51 -9.04 0.73 0.87
CA GLY A 51 -8.64 1.64 -0.20
C GLY A 51 -7.36 2.39 0.10
N LEU A 52 -6.75 2.88 -0.97
CA LEU A 52 -5.50 3.64 -0.91
C LEU A 52 -5.55 4.82 -1.89
N ARG A 53 -4.92 5.92 -1.47
CA ARG A 53 -4.54 7.02 -2.35
C ARG A 53 -3.13 7.48 -2.01
N VAL A 54 -2.35 7.79 -3.04
CA VAL A 54 -0.96 8.25 -2.93
C VAL A 54 -0.84 9.63 -3.55
N HIS A 55 -0.06 10.51 -2.93
CA HIS A 55 0.23 11.85 -3.43
C HIS A 55 1.72 12.01 -3.73
N TRP A 56 2.01 12.74 -4.80
CA TRP A 56 3.36 13.06 -5.28
C TRP A 56 3.51 14.58 -5.47
N GLY A 57 3.38 15.31 -4.36
CA GLY A 57 3.38 16.77 -4.33
C GLY A 57 2.09 17.36 -4.89
N ASP A 58 2.13 17.80 -6.15
CA ASP A 58 1.03 18.51 -6.82
C ASP A 58 -0.01 17.59 -7.49
N ARG A 59 0.22 16.28 -7.45
CA ARG A 59 -0.63 15.27 -8.07
C ARG A 59 -0.99 14.18 -7.06
N SER A 60 -2.23 13.70 -7.14
CA SER A 60 -2.68 12.49 -6.45
C SER A 60 -2.95 11.34 -7.44
N SER A 61 -2.91 10.12 -6.96
CA SER A 61 -3.45 8.96 -7.64
C SER A 61 -5.00 9.00 -7.66
N PRO A 62 -5.67 8.19 -8.51
CA PRO A 62 -7.05 7.81 -8.26
C PRO A 62 -7.16 7.05 -6.92
N MET A 63 -8.40 6.92 -6.41
CA MET A 63 -8.68 5.97 -5.34
C MET A 63 -8.61 4.55 -5.92
N VAL A 64 -7.84 3.68 -5.27
CA VAL A 64 -7.83 2.23 -5.52
C VAL A 64 -8.54 1.54 -4.37
N GLY A 65 -9.35 0.52 -4.68
CA GLY A 65 -10.29 -0.08 -3.73
C GLY A 65 -11.61 0.69 -3.65
N HIS A 66 -12.56 0.18 -2.87
CA HIS A 66 -13.88 0.80 -2.69
C HIS A 66 -14.22 0.95 -1.20
N PRO A 67 -13.53 1.86 -0.48
CA PRO A 67 -13.86 2.13 0.91
C PRO A 67 -15.28 2.68 1.04
N SER A 68 -16.01 2.18 2.04
CA SER A 68 -17.35 2.67 2.41
C SER A 68 -17.26 3.82 3.43
N HIS A 69 -18.38 4.48 3.72
CA HIS A 69 -18.46 5.51 4.76
C HIS A 69 -18.15 5.01 6.17
N GLU A 70 -18.28 3.70 6.41
CA GLU A 70 -17.92 3.04 7.67
C GLU A 70 -16.42 2.70 7.78
N SER A 71 -15.65 2.91 6.71
CA SER A 71 -14.21 2.62 6.73
C SER A 71 -13.49 3.66 7.58
N LEU A 72 -12.59 3.20 8.45
CA LEU A 72 -11.66 4.07 9.15
C LEU A 72 -10.66 4.64 8.15
N HIS A 73 -10.22 5.88 8.38
CA HIS A 73 -9.30 6.59 7.52
C HIS A 73 -8.14 7.15 8.35
N THR A 74 -6.93 6.96 7.85
CA THR A 74 -5.72 7.58 8.39
C THR A 74 -4.80 7.97 7.23
N SER A 75 -3.95 8.98 7.45
CA SER A 75 -2.94 9.37 6.48
C SER A 75 -1.60 9.65 7.12
N TYR A 76 -0.56 9.62 6.29
CA TYR A 76 0.80 9.99 6.66
C TYR A 76 1.37 10.96 5.64
N SER A 77 1.73 12.17 6.09
CA SER A 77 2.40 13.17 5.26
C SER A 77 3.90 13.13 5.52
N PHE A 78 4.68 12.99 4.45
CA PHE A 78 6.15 12.96 4.51
C PHE A 78 6.72 14.39 4.48
N ALA A 79 7.69 14.66 5.35
CA ALA A 79 8.54 15.84 5.27
C ALA A 79 9.46 15.77 4.04
N PRO A 80 9.99 16.92 3.57
CA PRO A 80 10.95 16.92 2.46
C PRO A 80 12.17 16.04 2.76
N ASN A 81 12.45 15.09 1.86
CA ASN A 81 13.54 14.11 1.97
C ASN A 81 13.40 13.09 3.11
N GLU A 82 12.23 12.98 3.72
CA GLU A 82 11.94 11.93 4.69
C GLU A 82 12.08 10.55 4.04
N ARG A 83 12.57 9.57 4.82
CA ARG A 83 12.92 8.23 4.36
C ARG A 83 12.21 7.17 5.17
N VAL A 84 11.68 6.16 4.49
CA VAL A 84 11.06 5.01 5.14
C VAL A 84 12.14 4.01 5.53
N ARG A 85 12.36 3.86 6.84
CA ARG A 85 13.39 2.98 7.42
C ARG A 85 13.06 1.51 7.20
N TRP A 86 11.79 1.16 7.42
CA TRP A 86 11.24 -0.17 7.17
C TRP A 86 9.77 -0.06 6.81
N MET A 87 9.28 -1.05 6.06
CA MET A 87 7.87 -1.23 5.77
C MET A 87 7.52 -2.72 5.83
N THR A 88 6.35 -3.03 6.36
CA THR A 88 5.79 -4.38 6.38
C THR A 88 4.37 -4.34 5.84
N LEU A 89 4.04 -5.35 5.06
CA LEU A 89 2.68 -5.65 4.65
C LEU A 89 2.23 -6.95 5.32
N ASN A 90 0.98 -6.99 5.74
CA ASN A 90 0.34 -8.21 6.19
C ASN A 90 -0.71 -8.61 5.17
N GLY A 91 -0.78 -9.88 4.80
CA GLY A 91 -1.81 -10.33 3.88
C GLY A 91 -2.03 -11.83 3.90
N ALA A 92 -3.13 -12.24 3.30
CA ALA A 92 -3.44 -13.64 3.10
C ALA A 92 -2.40 -14.33 2.18
N PRO A 93 -2.34 -15.68 2.16
CA PRO A 93 -1.49 -16.40 1.21
C PRO A 93 -1.80 -16.02 -0.25
N PRO A 94 -0.77 -15.93 -1.12
CA PRO A 94 -0.92 -15.45 -2.51
C PRO A 94 -1.90 -16.26 -3.35
N GLU A 95 -2.02 -17.57 -3.09
CA GLU A 95 -2.93 -18.45 -3.84
C GLU A 95 -4.39 -18.40 -3.37
N SER A 96 -4.68 -17.64 -2.30
CA SER A 96 -6.00 -17.55 -1.68
C SER A 96 -6.83 -16.37 -2.20
N GLU A 97 -8.13 -16.39 -1.91
CA GLU A 97 -9.06 -15.28 -2.16
C GLU A 97 -9.04 -14.23 -1.02
N GLY A 98 -8.02 -14.24 -0.17
CA GLY A 98 -7.89 -13.28 0.92
C GLY A 98 -7.36 -11.91 0.45
N ARG A 99 -7.09 -11.02 1.41
CA ARG A 99 -6.77 -9.60 1.15
C ARG A 99 -5.38 -9.22 1.66
N CYS A 100 -5.00 -7.99 1.35
CA CYS A 100 -3.95 -7.28 2.07
C CYS A 100 -4.59 -6.69 3.34
N ASP A 101 -4.15 -7.20 4.49
CA ASP A 101 -4.77 -6.93 5.78
C ASP A 101 -4.28 -5.59 6.33
N ALA A 102 -2.97 -5.32 6.25
CA ALA A 102 -2.37 -4.15 6.87
C ALA A 102 -1.10 -3.65 6.18
N LEU A 103 -0.86 -2.35 6.35
CA LEU A 103 0.34 -1.63 5.97
C LEU A 103 0.92 -0.98 7.24
N LYS A 104 2.20 -1.21 7.50
CA LYS A 104 2.92 -0.54 8.58
C LYS A 104 4.28 -0.08 8.08
N PHE A 105 4.72 1.08 8.51
CA PHE A 105 6.08 1.54 8.23
C PHE A 105 6.56 2.51 9.31
N GLU A 106 7.86 2.73 9.35
CA GLU A 106 8.47 3.80 10.12
C GLU A 106 9.25 4.72 9.19
N ALA A 107 8.91 5.99 9.25
CA ALA A 107 9.72 7.06 8.72
C ALA A 107 10.12 7.97 9.90
N ASP A 108 9.89 9.27 9.89
CA ASP A 108 10.14 10.08 11.09
C ASP A 108 9.18 9.74 12.23
N ASN A 109 7.93 9.40 11.91
CA ASN A 109 6.95 8.84 12.82
C ASN A 109 6.48 7.46 12.33
N PRO A 110 6.01 6.58 13.24
CA PRO A 110 5.42 5.31 12.87
C PRO A 110 4.04 5.52 12.24
N PHE A 111 3.70 4.67 11.27
CA PHE A 111 2.39 4.61 10.63
C PHE A 111 1.87 3.17 10.60
N ALA A 112 0.57 3.00 10.80
CA ALA A 112 -0.12 1.74 10.65
C ALA A 112 -1.56 1.96 10.18
N ALA A 113 -2.00 1.13 9.24
CA ALA A 113 -3.39 1.06 8.77
C ALA A 113 -3.74 -0.40 8.48
N GLY A 114 -4.99 -0.80 8.72
CA GLY A 114 -5.45 -2.17 8.50
C GLY A 114 -5.76 -2.97 9.77
N GLY A 115 -5.91 -4.28 9.59
CA GLY A 115 -6.19 -5.23 10.66
C GLY A 115 -4.95 -5.83 11.30
N THR A 116 -5.17 -6.81 12.18
CA THR A 116 -4.11 -7.57 12.86
C THR A 116 -3.87 -8.95 12.25
N GLY A 117 -4.58 -9.28 11.16
CA GLY A 117 -4.50 -10.56 10.48
C GLY A 117 -3.36 -10.63 9.46
N GLY A 118 -3.40 -11.66 8.61
CA GLY A 118 -2.44 -11.88 7.54
C GLY A 118 -1.05 -12.34 8.01
N TYR A 119 -0.29 -12.90 7.07
CA TYR A 119 1.12 -13.19 7.26
C TYR A 119 1.93 -11.95 6.97
N GLU A 120 2.79 -11.57 7.91
CA GLU A 120 3.68 -10.43 7.78
C GLU A 120 4.78 -10.71 6.75
N ARG A 121 5.07 -9.71 5.92
CA ARG A 121 6.13 -9.69 4.93
C ARG A 121 6.86 -8.37 5.00
N HIS A 122 8.19 -8.43 5.00
CA HIS A 122 9.04 -7.25 5.00
C HIS A 122 9.30 -6.80 3.57
N GLU A 123 9.06 -5.52 3.32
CA GLU A 123 9.42 -4.86 2.07
C GLU A 123 10.92 -4.54 2.07
N ILE A 124 11.52 -4.49 0.88
CA ILE A 124 12.90 -4.09 0.65
C ILE A 124 12.90 -2.57 0.34
N PRO A 125 13.39 -1.71 1.26
CA PRO A 125 13.28 -0.26 1.10
C PRO A 125 14.32 0.35 0.15
N GLY A 126 15.32 -0.42 -0.32
CA GLY A 126 16.39 0.10 -1.20
C GLY A 126 17.14 1.25 -0.53
N ASN A 127 17.15 2.42 -1.19
CA ASN A 127 17.72 3.64 -0.64
C ASN A 127 16.77 4.41 0.30
N HIS A 128 15.63 3.81 0.65
CA HIS A 128 14.61 4.33 1.57
C HIS A 128 13.72 5.47 1.03
N VAL A 129 13.80 5.78 -0.26
CA VAL A 129 12.88 6.74 -0.90
C VAL A 129 11.65 5.99 -1.40
N PHE A 130 10.50 6.30 -0.84
CA PHE A 130 9.23 5.65 -1.15
C PHE A 130 8.53 6.32 -2.33
N HIS A 131 8.08 5.53 -3.31
CA HIS A 131 7.51 6.02 -4.58
C HIS A 131 6.07 5.59 -4.85
N GLY A 132 5.52 4.71 -4.02
CA GLY A 132 4.12 4.29 -4.09
C GLY A 132 3.97 2.78 -4.07
N PHE A 133 2.93 2.26 -4.70
CA PHE A 133 2.58 0.85 -4.65
C PHE A 133 2.24 0.28 -6.03
N ILE A 134 2.37 -1.03 -6.13
CA ILE A 134 1.75 -1.89 -7.16
C ILE A 134 0.82 -2.89 -6.48
N GLY A 135 -0.08 -3.53 -7.22
CA GLY A 135 -0.96 -4.54 -6.65
C GLY A 135 -2.29 -4.69 -7.34
N ARG A 136 -3.23 -5.26 -6.60
CA ARG A 136 -4.55 -5.66 -7.07
C ARG A 136 -5.62 -5.16 -6.12
N ALA A 137 -6.74 -4.71 -6.67
CA ALA A 137 -7.88 -4.30 -5.87
C ALA A 137 -9.20 -4.46 -6.63
N GLU A 138 -10.26 -4.62 -5.86
CA GLU A 138 -11.64 -4.40 -6.31
C GLU A 138 -12.42 -3.79 -5.14
N GLY A 139 -13.23 -4.57 -4.41
CA GLY A 139 -13.97 -4.07 -3.25
C GLY A 139 -13.07 -3.73 -2.05
N ASP A 140 -11.93 -4.43 -1.96
CA ASP A 140 -10.88 -4.26 -0.97
C ASP A 140 -9.52 -4.14 -1.69
N ILE A 141 -8.43 -3.94 -0.94
CA ILE A 141 -7.08 -4.18 -1.46
C ILE A 141 -6.78 -5.67 -1.35
N ASP A 142 -6.68 -6.36 -2.49
CA ASP A 142 -6.45 -7.80 -2.54
C ASP A 142 -5.00 -8.16 -2.29
N SER A 143 -4.08 -7.43 -2.93
CA SER A 143 -2.65 -7.54 -2.70
C SER A 143 -1.92 -6.24 -3.00
N LEU A 144 -0.81 -6.02 -2.32
CA LEU A 144 -0.03 -4.78 -2.39
C LEU A 144 1.47 -5.10 -2.34
N GLY A 145 2.28 -4.35 -3.07
CA GLY A 145 3.74 -4.36 -2.96
C GLY A 145 4.26 -2.94 -3.05
N ALA A 146 5.22 -2.58 -2.20
CA ALA A 146 5.76 -1.24 -2.15
C ALA A 146 6.81 -1.01 -3.25
N VAL A 147 6.85 0.22 -3.77
CA VAL A 147 7.85 0.65 -4.74
C VAL A 147 8.82 1.61 -4.09
N PHE A 148 10.09 1.24 -4.10
CA PHE A 148 11.19 2.03 -3.57
C PHE A 148 12.20 2.35 -4.65
N HIS A 149 12.95 3.43 -4.48
CA HIS A 149 14.13 3.66 -5.32
C HIS A 149 15.28 2.75 -4.85
N LYS A 150 16.07 2.23 -5.80
CA LYS A 150 17.27 1.44 -5.51
C LYS A 150 18.32 2.25 -4.77
#